data_AF-X0V3C3-F1
#
_entry.id   AF-X0V3C3-F1
#
_cell.length_a   1.000
_cell.length_b   1.000
_cell.length_c   1.000
_cell.angle_alpha   90.00
_cell.angle_beta   90.00
_cell.angle_gamma   90.00
#
_symmetry.space_group_name_H-M   'P 1'
#
loop_
_entity.id
_entity.type
_entity.pdbx_description
1 polymer ?
#
loop_
_entity_poly.entity_id
_entity_poly.type
_entity_poly.pdbx_seq_one_letter_code
_entity_poly.pdbx_strand_id
1 'polypeptide(L)'
;LLGRDPLTLDPACATDVDSANYIVEVFGGLVTIDRDLQIVPDIAERWEISDDGTVYTFELRRGVLFHKGDRQVTAGDVKYSMERALDPDTQSAVAETYLGDIVGAEEFVDAVADEVTGIEVVDNYTLRITIDAPKPYFLAKLTYPTGFVVDRNQVEGSTCFSGTNWQRKPNATGPFKLKEWDLGQRIVLEPNSRYHLGAASLGQVVYTLGGGSAITMYENDEIDVTGVGLNDIERVRDPAEPLNKELHEAPRMDVWYIGFNVE
;
A
#
# COMPACT_ATOMS: atom_id res chain seq x y z
N LEU A 1 2.71 18.61 3.88
CA LEU A 1 2.45 17.58 4.93
C LEU A 1 3.74 17.29 5.70
N LEU A 2 3.64 16.91 6.97
CA LEU A 2 4.77 16.31 7.69
C LEU A 2 4.80 14.80 7.40
N GLY A 3 5.97 14.26 7.10
CA GLY A 3 6.19 12.83 6.88
C GLY A 3 7.41 12.31 7.65
N ARG A 4 7.71 11.03 7.47
CA ARG A 4 8.93 10.38 7.95
C ARG A 4 9.60 9.62 6.82
N ASP A 5 10.92 9.44 6.90
CA ASP A 5 11.60 8.59 5.93
C ASP A 5 11.05 7.17 6.00
N PRO A 6 10.55 6.62 4.88
CA PRO A 6 10.11 5.24 4.85
C PRO A 6 11.32 4.30 4.89
N LEU A 7 11.17 3.15 5.54
CA LEU A 7 12.19 2.10 5.51
C LEU A 7 12.36 1.56 4.09
N THR A 8 11.26 1.47 3.34
CA THR A 8 11.24 1.01 1.95
C THR A 8 10.00 1.52 1.23
N LEU A 9 10.04 1.51 -0.11
CA LEU A 9 8.85 1.65 -0.96
C LEU A 9 8.57 0.38 -1.78
N ASP A 10 9.17 -0.74 -1.38
CA ASP A 10 8.82 -2.06 -1.91
C ASP A 10 7.59 -2.61 -1.15
N PRO A 11 6.43 -2.79 -1.82
CA PRO A 11 5.22 -3.26 -1.16
C PRO A 11 5.36 -4.64 -0.48
N ALA A 12 6.24 -5.50 -0.98
CA ALA A 12 6.50 -6.80 -0.38
C ALA A 12 7.26 -6.71 0.95
N CYS A 13 7.93 -5.59 1.23
CA CYS A 13 8.91 -5.47 2.32
C CYS A 13 8.50 -4.48 3.42
N ALA A 14 7.42 -3.74 3.23
CA ALA A 14 6.96 -2.73 4.17
C ALA A 14 6.34 -3.36 5.43
N THR A 15 6.96 -3.07 6.58
CA THR A 15 6.52 -3.55 7.92
C THR A 15 6.10 -2.42 8.85
N ASP A 16 6.15 -1.17 8.36
CA ASP A 16 5.90 0.03 9.13
C ASP A 16 4.88 0.96 8.44
N VAL A 17 4.22 1.78 9.24
CA VAL A 17 3.18 2.70 8.79
C VAL A 17 3.76 3.83 7.93
N ASP A 18 5.00 4.27 8.19
CA ASP A 18 5.61 5.38 7.47
C ASP A 18 5.86 4.98 6.01
N SER A 19 6.35 3.77 5.75
CA SER A 19 6.43 3.17 4.41
C SER A 19 5.06 3.01 3.76
N ALA A 20 4.10 2.44 4.49
CA ALA A 20 2.75 2.18 3.98
C ALA A 20 2.05 3.45 3.51
N ASN A 21 2.19 4.57 4.22
CA ASN A 21 1.59 5.86 3.88
C ASN A 21 1.95 6.36 2.48
N TYR A 22 3.17 6.08 2.00
CA TYR A 22 3.57 6.44 0.63
C TYR A 22 3.20 5.34 -0.37
N ILE A 23 3.30 4.07 0.03
CA ILE A 23 3.03 2.95 -0.88
C ILE A 23 1.57 2.95 -1.35
N VAL A 24 0.61 3.25 -0.46
CA VAL A 24 -0.83 3.32 -0.83
C VAL A 24 -1.15 4.45 -1.81
N GLU A 25 -0.31 5.48 -1.88
CA GLU A 25 -0.47 6.58 -2.85
C GLU A 25 0.21 6.28 -4.19
N VAL A 26 1.24 5.43 -4.19
CA VAL A 26 2.10 5.17 -5.35
C VAL A 26 1.73 3.87 -6.06
N PHE A 27 1.27 2.86 -5.34
CA PHE A 27 0.92 1.53 -5.85
C PHE A 27 -0.58 1.27 -5.69
N GLY A 28 -1.10 0.36 -6.52
CA GLY A 28 -2.49 -0.10 -6.45
C GLY A 28 -2.56 -1.62 -6.30
N GLY A 29 -3.64 -2.08 -5.69
CA GLY A 29 -3.95 -3.49 -5.47
C GLY A 29 -5.18 -3.93 -6.25
N LEU A 30 -5.64 -5.16 -6.04
CA LEU A 30 -6.93 -5.62 -6.59
C LEU A 30 -8.09 -4.77 -6.05
N VAL A 31 -8.05 -4.49 -4.75
CA VAL A 31 -9.05 -3.73 -4.01
C VAL A 31 -8.38 -2.69 -3.13
N THR A 32 -9.13 -1.68 -2.72
CA THR A 32 -8.70 -0.62 -1.81
C THR A 32 -9.79 -0.32 -0.78
N ILE A 33 -9.55 0.65 0.11
CA ILE A 33 -10.48 1.09 1.15
C ILE A 33 -10.94 2.52 0.83
N ASP A 34 -12.26 2.77 0.92
CA ASP A 34 -12.83 4.10 0.76
C ASP A 34 -12.86 4.92 2.07
N ARG A 35 -13.45 6.12 2.02
CA ARG A 35 -13.54 7.02 3.17
C ARG A 35 -14.39 6.49 4.32
N ASP A 36 -15.28 5.53 4.04
CA ASP A 36 -16.16 4.87 5.00
C ASP A 36 -15.60 3.52 5.47
N LEU A 37 -14.31 3.29 5.20
CA LEU A 37 -13.57 2.07 5.50
C LEU A 37 -14.15 0.82 4.83
N GLN A 38 -14.87 0.99 3.72
CA GLN A 38 -15.41 -0.12 2.93
C GLN A 38 -14.41 -0.57 1.88
N ILE A 39 -14.36 -1.87 1.64
CA ILE A 39 -13.52 -2.45 0.59
C ILE A 39 -14.20 -2.17 -0.75
N VAL A 40 -13.47 -1.50 -1.64
CA VAL A 40 -13.95 -1.08 -2.96
C VAL A 40 -12.98 -1.51 -4.07
N PRO A 41 -13.44 -1.57 -5.34
CA PRO A 41 -12.58 -1.98 -6.46
C PRO A 41 -11.45 -0.98 -6.73
N ASP A 42 -10.24 -1.49 -7.02
CA ASP A 42 -9.10 -0.71 -7.53
C ASP A 42 -8.66 -1.23 -8.92
N ILE A 43 -7.62 -2.07 -9.02
CA ILE A 43 -7.22 -2.68 -10.31
C ILE A 43 -8.28 -3.70 -10.75
N ALA A 44 -8.93 -4.40 -9.81
CA ALA A 44 -10.15 -5.13 -10.11
C ALA A 44 -11.29 -4.13 -10.38
N GLU A 45 -12.09 -4.38 -11.41
CA GLU A 45 -13.35 -3.68 -11.65
C GLU A 45 -14.45 -4.23 -10.74
N ARG A 46 -14.48 -5.55 -10.58
CA ARG A 46 -15.43 -6.29 -9.74
C ARG A 46 -14.84 -7.66 -9.35
N TRP A 47 -15.48 -8.32 -8.40
CA TRP A 47 -15.17 -9.71 -8.07
C TRP A 47 -16.43 -10.49 -7.70
N GLU A 48 -16.34 -11.81 -7.81
CA GLU A 48 -17.35 -12.77 -7.38
C GLU A 48 -16.74 -13.72 -6.36
N ILE A 49 -17.52 -14.12 -5.36
CA ILE A 49 -17.12 -15.09 -4.33
C ILE A 49 -18.00 -16.33 -4.50
N SER A 50 -17.40 -17.52 -4.50
CA SER A 50 -18.14 -18.78 -4.56
C SER A 50 -19.06 -18.99 -3.35
N ASP A 51 -20.05 -19.87 -3.51
CA ASP A 51 -21.05 -20.17 -2.47
C ASP A 51 -20.43 -20.68 -1.16
N ASP A 52 -19.29 -21.36 -1.23
CA ASP A 52 -18.55 -21.87 -0.08
C ASP A 52 -17.55 -20.86 0.50
N GLY A 53 -17.39 -19.68 -0.11
CA GLY A 53 -16.56 -18.58 0.37
C GLY A 53 -15.05 -18.76 0.17
N THR A 54 -14.62 -19.71 -0.66
CA THR A 54 -13.20 -20.06 -0.82
C THR A 54 -12.59 -19.60 -2.14
N VAL A 55 -13.40 -19.34 -3.17
CA VAL A 55 -12.93 -18.93 -4.51
C VAL A 55 -13.36 -17.50 -4.80
N TYR A 56 -12.38 -16.65 -5.09
CA TYR A 56 -12.54 -15.25 -5.46
C TYR A 56 -12.15 -15.08 -6.93
N THR A 57 -13.10 -14.69 -7.78
CA THR A 57 -12.82 -14.39 -9.20
C THR A 57 -12.84 -12.89 -9.42
N PHE A 58 -11.69 -12.32 -9.74
CA PHE A 58 -11.50 -10.89 -10.01
C PHE A 58 -11.49 -10.63 -11.51
N GLU A 59 -12.30 -9.67 -11.92
CA GLU A 59 -12.31 -9.12 -13.27
C GLU A 59 -11.52 -7.81 -13.24
N LEU A 60 -10.39 -7.76 -13.95
CA LEU A 60 -9.48 -6.63 -13.94
C LEU A 60 -9.92 -5.56 -14.94
N ARG A 61 -9.70 -4.29 -14.56
CA ARG A 61 -9.90 -3.17 -15.47
C ARG A 61 -8.96 -3.30 -16.66
N ARG A 62 -9.51 -3.13 -17.87
CA ARG A 62 -8.70 -3.04 -19.09
C ARG A 62 -8.03 -1.67 -19.17
N GLY A 63 -6.79 -1.62 -19.62
CA GLY A 63 -6.08 -0.35 -19.80
C GLY A 63 -5.49 0.28 -18.54
N VAL A 64 -5.42 -0.45 -17.42
CA VAL A 64 -4.62 -0.01 -16.26
C VAL A 64 -3.17 0.03 -16.68
N LEU A 65 -2.52 1.18 -16.53
CA LEU A 65 -1.13 1.40 -16.96
C LEU A 65 -0.20 1.50 -15.76
N PHE A 66 0.99 0.92 -15.91
CA PHE A 66 2.10 1.32 -15.06
C PHE A 66 2.49 2.79 -15.32
N HIS A 67 3.06 3.45 -14.33
CA HIS A 67 3.41 4.88 -14.38
C HIS A 67 4.28 5.24 -15.59
N LYS A 68 5.21 4.35 -15.98
CA LYS A 68 6.19 4.52 -17.06
C LYS A 68 5.82 3.68 -18.28
N GLY A 69 5.90 4.31 -19.45
CA GLY A 69 5.58 3.68 -20.72
C GLY A 69 4.09 3.36 -20.86
N ASP A 70 3.79 2.40 -21.72
CA ASP A 70 2.42 2.03 -22.08
C ASP A 70 2.10 0.56 -21.76
N ARG A 71 2.87 -0.06 -20.85
CA ARG A 71 2.59 -1.43 -20.43
C ARG A 71 1.34 -1.44 -19.56
N GLN A 72 0.42 -2.32 -19.93
CA GLN A 72 -0.79 -2.56 -19.16
C GLN A 72 -0.54 -3.61 -18.08
N VAL A 73 -1.25 -3.45 -16.96
CA VAL A 73 -1.35 -4.47 -15.92
C VAL A 73 -2.21 -5.61 -16.42
N THR A 74 -1.76 -6.83 -16.18
CA THR A 74 -2.48 -8.07 -16.46
C THR A 74 -2.63 -8.90 -15.19
N ALA A 75 -3.49 -9.92 -15.22
CA ALA A 75 -3.61 -10.90 -14.16
C ALA A 75 -2.27 -11.61 -13.87
N GLY A 76 -1.40 -11.74 -14.87
CA GLY A 76 -0.03 -12.26 -14.69
C GLY A 76 0.85 -11.35 -13.84
N ASP A 77 0.72 -10.01 -13.94
CA ASP A 77 1.45 -9.08 -13.07
C ASP A 77 0.95 -9.20 -11.61
N VAL A 78 -0.35 -9.40 -11.41
CA VAL A 78 -0.92 -9.62 -10.05
C VAL A 78 -0.37 -10.91 -9.44
N LYS A 79 -0.45 -12.03 -10.18
CA LYS A 79 0.09 -13.32 -9.76
C LYS A 79 1.57 -13.19 -9.39
N TYR A 80 2.37 -12.64 -10.30
CA TYR A 80 3.80 -12.42 -10.07
C TYR A 80 4.06 -11.58 -8.81
N SER A 81 3.27 -10.55 -8.55
CA SER A 81 3.49 -9.66 -7.39
C SER A 81 3.28 -10.40 -6.07
N MET A 82 2.22 -11.21 -5.98
CA MET A 82 1.91 -12.02 -4.79
C MET A 82 2.90 -13.17 -4.61
N GLU A 83 3.26 -13.87 -5.70
CA GLU A 83 4.28 -14.93 -5.66
C GLU A 83 5.65 -14.36 -5.28
N ARG A 84 6.06 -13.22 -5.85
CA ARG A 84 7.30 -12.55 -5.44
C ARG A 84 7.28 -12.24 -3.94
N ALA A 85 6.16 -11.75 -3.40
CA ALA A 85 6.10 -11.46 -1.97
C ALA A 85 6.30 -12.71 -1.11
N LEU A 86 5.69 -13.84 -1.52
CA LEU A 86 5.82 -15.14 -0.86
C LEU A 86 7.15 -15.86 -1.12
N ASP A 87 7.90 -15.47 -2.16
CA ASP A 87 9.16 -16.10 -2.52
C ASP A 87 10.15 -16.02 -1.34
N PRO A 88 10.70 -17.16 -0.87
CA PRO A 88 11.67 -17.20 0.22
C PRO A 88 12.90 -16.31 -0.03
N ASP A 89 13.31 -16.15 -1.30
CA ASP A 89 14.42 -15.28 -1.67
C ASP A 89 14.08 -13.80 -1.47
N THR A 90 12.80 -13.41 -1.57
CA THR A 90 12.37 -12.03 -1.30
C THR A 90 12.53 -11.68 0.18
N GLN A 91 12.40 -12.65 1.08
CA GLN A 91 12.51 -12.47 2.54
C GLN A 91 11.50 -11.46 3.11
N SER A 92 10.26 -11.50 2.63
CA SER A 92 9.19 -10.68 3.20
C SER A 92 8.82 -11.15 4.61
N ALA A 93 8.84 -10.23 5.58
CA ALA A 93 8.42 -10.53 6.95
C ALA A 93 6.89 -10.56 7.13
N VAL A 94 6.12 -10.24 6.09
CA VAL A 94 4.66 -10.04 6.17
C VAL A 94 3.88 -10.87 5.15
N ALA A 95 4.52 -11.43 4.13
CA ALA A 95 3.84 -12.15 3.05
C ALA A 95 2.95 -13.30 3.55
N GLU A 96 3.46 -14.19 4.40
CA GLU A 96 2.65 -15.29 4.95
C GLU A 96 1.43 -14.79 5.76
N THR A 97 1.56 -13.66 6.45
CA THR A 97 0.44 -13.08 7.22
C THR A 97 -0.73 -12.66 6.31
N TYR A 98 -0.42 -12.07 5.15
CA TYR A 98 -1.43 -11.52 4.25
C TYR A 98 -1.84 -12.45 3.10
N LEU A 99 -0.95 -13.33 2.66
CA LEU A 99 -1.11 -14.18 1.48
C LEU A 99 -1.05 -15.68 1.79
N GLY A 100 -0.65 -16.08 3.01
CA GLY A 100 -0.54 -17.50 3.40
C GLY A 100 -1.87 -18.25 3.45
N ASP A 101 -3.01 -17.54 3.42
CA ASP A 101 -4.33 -18.18 3.32
C ASP A 101 -4.59 -18.80 1.94
N ILE A 102 -3.80 -18.44 0.92
CA ILE A 102 -3.97 -18.89 -0.45
C ILE A 102 -3.47 -20.33 -0.59
N VAL A 103 -4.27 -21.19 -1.22
CA VAL A 103 -3.88 -22.59 -1.48
C VAL A 103 -2.54 -22.63 -2.22
N GLY A 104 -1.61 -23.49 -1.78
CA GLY A 104 -0.29 -23.58 -2.38
C GLY A 104 0.74 -22.56 -1.85
N ALA A 105 0.35 -21.60 -1.01
CA ALA A 105 1.29 -20.60 -0.50
C ALA A 105 2.33 -21.23 0.44
N GLU A 106 1.93 -22.13 1.32
CA GLU A 106 2.84 -22.86 2.23
C GLU A 106 3.82 -23.71 1.41
N GLU A 107 3.33 -24.50 0.45
CA GLU A 107 4.20 -25.33 -0.39
C GLU A 107 5.18 -24.51 -1.24
N PHE A 108 4.78 -23.31 -1.67
CA PHE A 108 5.66 -22.41 -2.40
C PHE A 108 6.75 -21.82 -1.49
N VAL A 109 6.39 -21.36 -0.28
CA VAL A 109 7.34 -20.85 0.73
C VAL A 109 8.32 -21.94 1.17
N ASP A 110 7.87 -23.18 1.30
CA ASP A 110 8.70 -24.33 1.67
C ASP A 110 9.56 -24.85 0.49
N ALA A 111 9.50 -24.20 -0.68
CA ALA A 111 10.17 -24.62 -1.92
C ALA A 111 9.81 -26.05 -2.36
N VAL A 112 8.58 -26.49 -2.06
CA VAL A 112 8.00 -27.77 -2.50
C VAL A 112 7.25 -27.62 -3.82
N ALA A 113 6.72 -26.42 -4.11
CA ALA A 113 6.05 -26.06 -5.35
C ALA A 113 6.74 -24.85 -6.03
N ASP A 114 6.72 -24.82 -7.36
CA ASP A 114 7.30 -23.73 -8.17
C ASP A 114 6.35 -22.53 -8.35
N GLU A 115 5.09 -22.65 -7.94
CA GLU A 115 4.07 -21.60 -8.03
C GLU A 115 3.03 -21.72 -6.91
N VAL A 116 2.32 -20.63 -6.64
CA VAL A 116 1.21 -20.62 -5.69
C VAL A 116 -0.06 -21.08 -6.43
N THR A 117 -0.37 -22.37 -6.31
CA THR A 117 -1.43 -23.04 -7.09
C THR A 117 -2.82 -22.44 -6.94
N GLY A 118 -3.10 -21.77 -5.81
CA GLY A 118 -4.34 -21.06 -5.56
C GLY A 118 -4.50 -19.77 -6.37
N ILE A 119 -3.45 -19.26 -7.01
CA ILE A 119 -3.50 -18.07 -7.89
C ILE A 119 -3.50 -18.53 -9.36
N GLU A 120 -4.69 -18.53 -9.95
CA GLU A 120 -4.93 -18.96 -11.32
C GLU A 120 -5.17 -17.75 -12.23
N VAL A 121 -4.31 -17.59 -13.25
CA VAL A 121 -4.52 -16.64 -14.33
C VAL A 121 -5.42 -17.30 -15.38
N VAL A 122 -6.73 -17.00 -15.33
CA VAL A 122 -7.72 -17.55 -16.26
C VAL A 122 -7.53 -16.94 -17.65
N ASP A 123 -7.33 -15.62 -17.71
CA ASP A 123 -6.90 -14.87 -18.89
C ASP A 123 -6.20 -13.56 -18.47
N ASN A 124 -5.82 -12.71 -19.43
CA ASN A 124 -5.10 -11.46 -19.16
C ASN A 124 -5.79 -10.51 -18.18
N TYR A 125 -7.12 -10.58 -18.05
CA TYR A 125 -7.93 -9.70 -17.20
C TYR A 125 -8.84 -10.47 -16.25
N THR A 126 -8.65 -11.77 -16.08
CA THR A 126 -9.41 -12.59 -15.14
C THR A 126 -8.46 -13.36 -14.25
N LEU A 127 -8.50 -13.09 -12.95
CA LEU A 127 -7.70 -13.77 -11.94
C LEU A 127 -8.61 -14.52 -10.97
N ARG A 128 -8.34 -15.79 -10.72
CA ARG A 128 -9.01 -16.57 -9.68
C ARG A 128 -8.04 -16.83 -8.54
N ILE A 129 -8.46 -16.52 -7.32
CA ILE A 129 -7.73 -16.83 -6.09
C ILE A 129 -8.56 -17.81 -5.25
N THR A 130 -7.95 -18.94 -4.87
CA THR A 130 -8.54 -19.93 -3.98
C THR A 130 -7.84 -19.91 -2.63
N ILE A 131 -8.60 -19.77 -1.55
CA ILE A 131 -8.12 -19.83 -0.17
C ILE A 131 -8.48 -21.16 0.50
N ASP A 132 -7.70 -21.55 1.51
CA ASP A 132 -7.79 -22.81 2.25
C ASP A 132 -9.13 -23.05 3.00
N ALA A 133 -9.81 -21.97 3.40
CA ALA A 133 -11.06 -21.97 4.16
C ALA A 133 -11.78 -20.63 3.99
N PRO A 134 -13.11 -20.55 4.21
CA PRO A 134 -13.84 -19.29 4.12
C PRO A 134 -13.36 -18.28 5.16
N LYS A 135 -12.74 -17.20 4.68
CA LYS A 135 -12.19 -16.11 5.52
C LYS A 135 -12.83 -14.78 5.10
N PRO A 136 -13.86 -14.28 5.83
CA PRO A 136 -14.55 -13.04 5.49
C PRO A 136 -13.65 -11.80 5.38
N TYR A 137 -12.48 -11.85 6.01
CA TYR A 137 -11.48 -10.78 6.01
C TYR A 137 -10.45 -10.90 4.87
N PHE A 138 -10.54 -11.89 3.99
CA PHE A 138 -9.53 -12.11 2.94
C PHE A 138 -9.36 -10.89 2.03
N LEU A 139 -10.47 -10.27 1.60
CA LEU A 139 -10.41 -9.03 0.81
C LEU A 139 -9.72 -7.88 1.57
N ALA A 140 -9.87 -7.81 2.90
CA ALA A 140 -9.19 -6.80 3.71
C ALA A 140 -7.67 -7.05 3.77
N LYS A 141 -7.22 -8.30 3.72
CA LYS A 141 -5.79 -8.60 3.59
C LYS A 141 -5.21 -8.06 2.27
N LEU A 142 -6.00 -8.09 1.19
CA LEU A 142 -5.59 -7.61 -0.13
C LEU A 142 -5.51 -6.07 -0.25
N THR A 143 -6.02 -5.32 0.75
CA THR A 143 -5.82 -3.86 0.81
C THR A 143 -4.49 -3.48 1.44
N TYR A 144 -3.75 -4.43 2.01
CA TYR A 144 -2.42 -4.21 2.57
C TYR A 144 -1.35 -4.20 1.45
N PRO A 145 -0.30 -3.37 1.54
CA PRO A 145 0.73 -3.22 0.50
C PRO A 145 1.29 -4.52 -0.08
N THR A 146 1.43 -5.58 0.72
CA THR A 146 1.97 -6.86 0.24
C THR A 146 1.15 -7.51 -0.86
N GLY A 147 -0.14 -7.15 -1.00
CA GLY A 147 -1.00 -7.58 -2.11
C GLY A 147 -0.98 -6.65 -3.34
N PHE A 148 -0.16 -5.61 -3.36
CA PHE A 148 -0.14 -4.62 -4.44
C PHE A 148 0.69 -5.05 -5.64
N VAL A 149 0.30 -4.53 -6.81
CA VAL A 149 0.91 -4.91 -8.08
C VAL A 149 2.22 -4.16 -8.31
N VAL A 150 3.28 -4.91 -8.62
CA VAL A 150 4.60 -4.39 -8.97
C VAL A 150 4.97 -4.71 -10.42
N ASP A 151 5.81 -3.86 -11.02
CA ASP A 151 6.34 -4.10 -12.35
C ASP A 151 7.44 -5.18 -12.31
N ARG A 152 7.14 -6.40 -12.78
CA ARG A 152 8.12 -7.49 -12.92
C ARG A 152 9.45 -7.07 -13.56
N ASN A 153 9.41 -6.33 -14.67
CA ASN A 153 10.61 -5.91 -15.40
C ASN A 153 11.52 -4.99 -14.56
N GLN A 154 10.98 -4.40 -13.50
CA GLN A 154 11.72 -3.54 -12.59
C GLN A 154 12.21 -4.29 -11.34
N VAL A 155 11.41 -5.21 -10.80
CA VAL A 155 11.65 -5.79 -9.47
C VAL A 155 12.29 -7.17 -9.48
N GLU A 156 12.31 -7.86 -10.63
CA GLU A 156 12.84 -9.21 -10.75
C GLU A 156 14.28 -9.32 -10.19
N GLY A 157 14.50 -10.33 -9.33
CA GLY A 157 15.76 -10.54 -8.61
C GLY A 157 16.02 -9.58 -7.44
N SER A 158 15.05 -8.72 -7.07
CA SER A 158 15.17 -7.87 -5.87
C SER A 158 14.49 -8.49 -4.67
N THR A 159 15.15 -8.41 -3.52
CA THR A 159 14.72 -8.91 -2.20
C THR A 159 14.50 -7.73 -1.25
N CYS A 160 14.01 -7.99 -0.03
CA CYS A 160 13.81 -6.97 0.98
C CYS A 160 15.11 -6.38 1.57
N PHE A 161 16.24 -7.08 1.40
CA PHE A 161 17.53 -6.68 1.99
C PHE A 161 18.63 -6.42 0.95
N SER A 162 18.42 -6.88 -0.29
CA SER A 162 19.39 -6.83 -1.37
C SER A 162 18.69 -6.75 -2.72
N GLY A 163 19.35 -6.20 -3.73
CA GLY A 163 18.72 -5.94 -5.02
C GLY A 163 18.46 -4.45 -5.24
N THR A 164 18.00 -4.13 -6.42
CA THR A 164 18.19 -2.83 -7.06
C THR A 164 17.57 -1.65 -6.28
N ASN A 165 18.06 -0.41 -6.47
CA ASN A 165 17.47 0.84 -5.91
C ASN A 165 16.13 1.23 -6.59
N TRP A 166 15.39 0.26 -7.11
CA TRP A 166 14.23 0.50 -7.96
C TRP A 166 13.10 1.23 -7.22
N GLN A 167 12.96 0.95 -5.92
CA GLN A 167 11.99 1.56 -5.02
C GLN A 167 12.21 3.07 -4.84
N ARG A 168 13.37 3.62 -5.24
CA ARG A 168 13.59 5.08 -5.30
C ARG A 168 12.99 5.72 -6.56
N LYS A 169 12.60 4.93 -7.56
CA LYS A 169 11.95 5.36 -8.81
C LYS A 169 10.97 4.27 -9.27
N PRO A 170 9.96 3.91 -8.46
CA PRO A 170 9.08 2.80 -8.76
C PRO A 170 8.30 3.04 -10.06
N ASN A 171 8.01 1.97 -10.78
CA ASN A 171 7.06 1.91 -11.87
C ASN A 171 5.81 1.22 -11.36
N ALA A 172 4.89 2.01 -10.79
CA ALA A 172 3.75 1.50 -10.04
C ALA A 172 2.44 1.85 -10.75
N THR A 173 1.30 1.77 -10.05
CA THR A 173 -0.05 1.84 -10.64
C THR A 173 -0.98 2.81 -9.92
N GLY A 174 -0.52 3.44 -8.83
CA GLY A 174 -1.34 4.28 -7.96
C GLY A 174 -1.65 5.69 -8.51
N PRO A 175 -2.44 6.46 -7.75
CA PRO A 175 -2.90 7.81 -8.11
C PRO A 175 -1.79 8.85 -8.17
N PHE A 176 -0.67 8.62 -7.49
CA PHE A 176 0.51 9.47 -7.53
C PHE A 176 1.76 8.69 -7.96
N LYS A 177 2.75 9.43 -8.43
CA LYS A 177 4.08 8.94 -8.80
C LYS A 177 5.10 9.56 -7.87
N LEU A 178 6.10 8.78 -7.48
CA LEU A 178 7.26 9.32 -6.76
C LEU A 178 8.08 10.20 -7.70
N LYS A 179 8.07 11.51 -7.44
CA LYS A 179 8.87 12.50 -8.20
C LYS A 179 10.25 12.68 -7.60
N GLU A 180 10.32 12.77 -6.28
CA GLU A 180 11.56 13.03 -5.54
C GLU A 180 11.52 12.34 -4.18
N TRP A 181 12.67 11.80 -3.77
CA TRP A 181 12.91 11.36 -2.40
C TRP A 181 14.33 11.80 -2.02
N ASP A 182 14.39 12.89 -1.26
CA ASP A 182 15.62 13.38 -0.63
C ASP A 182 15.62 12.95 0.84
N LEU A 183 16.57 12.08 1.19
CA LEU A 183 16.63 11.39 2.48
C LEU A 183 16.74 12.41 3.61
N GLY A 184 15.89 12.30 4.62
CA GLY A 184 15.86 13.20 5.76
C GLY A 184 15.34 14.60 5.47
N GLN A 185 14.99 14.92 4.21
CA GLN A 185 14.55 16.25 3.81
C GLN A 185 13.11 16.26 3.34
N ARG A 186 12.80 15.58 2.23
CA ARG A 186 11.46 15.62 1.64
C ARG A 186 11.17 14.44 0.71
N ILE A 187 9.89 14.09 0.62
CA ILE A 187 9.33 13.26 -0.44
C ILE A 187 8.31 14.08 -1.22
N VAL A 188 8.38 14.00 -2.55
CA VAL A 188 7.48 14.70 -3.45
C VAL A 188 6.75 13.70 -4.32
N LEU A 189 5.42 13.73 -4.26
CA LEU A 189 4.54 12.95 -5.12
C LEU A 189 3.89 13.87 -6.16
N GLU A 190 3.84 13.42 -7.40
CA GLU A 190 3.14 14.11 -8.49
C GLU A 190 1.97 13.26 -9.00
N PRO A 191 0.86 13.87 -9.43
CA PRO A 191 -0.32 13.11 -9.85
C PRO A 191 -0.02 12.23 -11.07
N ASN A 192 -0.58 11.03 -11.05
CA ASN A 192 -0.68 10.16 -12.21
C ASN A 192 -1.89 10.58 -13.05
N SER A 193 -1.65 11.38 -14.09
CA SER A 193 -2.72 11.83 -15.01
C SER A 193 -3.40 10.70 -15.78
N ARG A 194 -2.82 9.48 -15.76
CA ARG A 194 -3.34 8.27 -16.42
C ARG A 194 -3.92 7.26 -15.42
N TYR A 195 -4.16 7.65 -14.17
CA TYR A 195 -4.72 6.77 -13.16
C TYR A 195 -6.13 6.29 -13.54
N HIS A 196 -6.39 4.99 -13.41
CA HIS A 196 -7.60 4.32 -13.92
C HIS A 196 -8.88 4.66 -13.16
N LEU A 197 -8.80 5.22 -11.94
CA LEU A 197 -9.96 5.71 -11.19
C LEU A 197 -10.17 7.23 -11.32
N GLY A 198 -9.44 7.89 -12.22
CA GLY A 198 -9.50 9.32 -12.44
C GLY A 198 -8.36 10.07 -11.76
N ALA A 199 -7.83 11.07 -12.45
CA ALA A 199 -6.67 11.82 -11.97
C ALA A 199 -6.96 12.53 -10.64
N ALA A 200 -5.98 12.50 -9.73
CA ALA A 200 -6.04 13.25 -8.49
C ALA A 200 -6.25 14.75 -8.77
N SER A 201 -7.09 15.40 -7.96
CA SER A 201 -7.31 16.84 -8.05
C SER A 201 -6.13 17.67 -7.55
N LEU A 202 -5.23 17.06 -6.76
CA LEU A 202 -4.03 17.68 -6.24
C LEU A 202 -2.93 17.72 -7.32
N GLY A 203 -2.33 18.89 -7.52
CA GLY A 203 -1.22 19.05 -8.47
C GLY A 203 0.12 18.48 -7.97
N GLN A 204 0.27 18.34 -6.65
CA GLN A 204 1.46 17.81 -5.99
C GLN A 204 1.15 17.52 -4.52
N VAL A 205 1.85 16.55 -3.94
CA VAL A 205 1.91 16.35 -2.48
C VAL A 205 3.37 16.42 -2.05
N VAL A 206 3.67 17.28 -1.08
CA VAL A 206 5.02 17.42 -0.51
C VAL A 206 4.98 16.98 0.95
N TYR A 207 5.80 15.99 1.26
CA TYR A 207 6.08 15.53 2.62
C TYR A 207 7.42 16.08 3.05
N THR A 208 7.41 16.94 4.06
CA THR A 208 8.61 17.42 4.72
C THR A 208 9.01 16.40 5.79
N LEU A 209 10.24 15.89 5.75
CA LEU A 209 10.71 14.80 6.63
C LEU A 209 11.55 15.29 7.81
N GLY A 210 12.15 16.47 7.68
CA GLY A 210 12.94 17.13 8.72
C GLY A 210 12.36 18.50 9.06
N GLY A 211 12.53 18.95 10.30
CA GLY A 211 11.99 20.24 10.72
C GLY A 211 11.79 20.36 12.22
N GLY A 212 11.16 21.45 12.63
CA GLY A 212 10.81 21.75 14.02
C GLY A 212 9.50 21.10 14.45
N SER A 213 8.79 21.77 15.38
CA SER A 213 7.48 21.31 15.85
C SER A 213 6.44 21.34 14.72
N ALA A 214 5.71 20.24 14.54
CA ALA A 214 4.72 20.09 13.48
C ALA A 214 3.61 21.15 13.55
N ILE A 215 3.15 21.50 14.75
CA ILE A 215 2.13 22.53 14.94
C ILE A 215 2.64 23.92 14.56
N THR A 216 3.92 24.22 14.82
CA THR A 216 4.54 25.49 14.44
C THR A 216 4.69 25.59 12.94
N MET A 217 5.07 24.50 12.27
CA MET A 217 5.11 24.46 10.80
C MET A 217 3.73 24.70 10.20
N TYR A 218 2.67 24.15 10.81
CA TYR A 218 1.29 24.40 10.39
C TYR A 218 0.89 25.87 10.57
N GLU A 219 1.14 26.46 11.75
CA GLU A 219 0.86 27.87 12.04
C GLU A 219 1.63 28.86 11.15
N ASN A 220 2.77 28.42 10.59
CA ASN A 220 3.60 29.20 9.66
C ASN A 220 3.26 28.97 8.17
N ASP A 221 2.19 28.24 7.85
CA ASP A 221 1.80 27.84 6.49
C ASP A 221 2.88 27.00 5.75
N GLU A 222 3.75 26.29 6.49
CA GLU A 222 4.77 25.40 5.92
C GLU A 222 4.22 23.99 5.60
N ILE A 223 3.15 23.57 6.29
CA ILE A 223 2.42 22.31 6.04
C ILE A 223 0.92 22.50 6.21
N ASP A 224 0.13 21.73 5.45
CA ASP A 224 -1.33 21.90 5.39
C ASP A 224 -2.12 20.98 6.32
N VAL A 225 -1.49 19.95 6.89
CA VAL A 225 -2.12 19.00 7.83
C VAL A 225 -1.07 18.48 8.80
N THR A 226 -1.44 18.41 10.08
CA THR A 226 -0.63 17.79 11.13
C THR A 226 -1.51 17.23 12.25
N GLY A 227 -0.96 16.32 13.05
CA GLY A 227 -1.58 15.92 14.31
C GLY A 227 -1.30 16.94 15.42
N VAL A 228 -2.17 16.97 16.43
CA VAL A 228 -2.02 17.80 17.62
C VAL A 228 -1.39 16.97 18.75
N GLY A 229 -0.24 17.42 19.24
CA GLY A 229 0.46 16.75 20.34
C GLY A 229 -0.15 17.05 21.71
N LEU A 230 0.21 16.26 22.72
CA LEU A 230 -0.30 16.42 24.11
C LEU A 230 -0.01 17.80 24.71
N ASN A 231 1.07 18.46 24.31
CA ASN A 231 1.42 19.79 24.82
C ASN A 231 0.52 20.90 24.27
N ASP A 232 -0.09 20.68 23.10
CA ASP A 232 -0.91 21.66 22.39
C ASP A 232 -2.40 21.34 22.47
N ILE A 233 -2.78 20.13 22.88
CA ILE A 233 -4.17 19.67 22.80
C ILE A 233 -5.14 20.50 23.64
N GLU A 234 -4.73 20.97 24.82
CA GLU A 234 -5.57 21.85 25.65
C GLU A 234 -5.78 23.21 24.98
N ARG A 235 -4.73 23.78 24.38
CA ARG A 235 -4.77 25.05 23.66
C ARG A 235 -5.67 24.95 22.43
N VAL A 236 -5.43 23.96 21.56
CA VAL A 236 -6.17 23.80 20.30
C VAL A 236 -7.66 23.46 20.54
N ARG A 237 -8.00 22.87 21.69
CA ARG A 237 -9.39 22.62 22.08
C ARG A 237 -10.11 23.83 22.68
N ASP A 238 -9.42 24.91 23.03
CA ASP A 238 -10.07 26.12 23.54
C ASP A 238 -10.88 26.80 22.42
N PRO A 239 -12.20 27.01 22.57
CA PRO A 239 -13.01 27.72 21.56
C PRO A 239 -12.56 29.15 21.25
N ALA A 240 -11.74 29.76 22.11
CA ALA A 240 -11.14 31.07 21.87
C ALA A 240 -9.87 31.01 20.99
N GLU A 241 -9.24 29.84 20.85
CA GLU A 241 -8.07 29.62 20.00
C GLU A 241 -8.49 29.51 18.52
N PRO A 242 -7.92 30.32 17.61
CA PRO A 242 -8.21 30.23 16.17
C PRO A 242 -8.11 28.82 15.59
N LEU A 243 -7.10 28.04 15.97
CA LEU A 243 -6.89 26.67 15.50
C LEU A 243 -8.04 25.71 15.86
N ASN A 244 -8.87 26.04 16.85
CA ASN A 244 -10.02 25.22 17.23
C ASN A 244 -11.00 25.00 16.07
N LYS A 245 -11.11 25.98 15.15
CA LYS A 245 -12.00 25.88 13.99
C LYS A 245 -11.50 24.91 12.92
N GLU A 246 -10.22 24.61 12.94
CA GLU A 246 -9.52 23.72 12.01
C GLU A 246 -9.29 22.34 12.63
N LEU A 247 -9.57 22.18 13.93
CA LEU A 247 -9.43 20.92 14.64
C LEU A 247 -10.47 19.90 14.16
N HIS A 248 -9.97 18.74 13.73
CA HIS A 248 -10.78 17.57 13.45
C HIS A 248 -10.42 16.44 14.41
N GLU A 249 -11.42 15.94 15.16
CA GLU A 249 -11.27 14.79 16.04
C GLU A 249 -11.99 13.57 15.43
N ALA A 250 -11.27 12.46 15.31
CA ALA A 250 -11.80 11.19 14.84
C ALA A 250 -11.24 10.02 15.64
N PRO A 251 -12.03 8.96 15.90
CA PRO A 251 -11.52 7.75 16.51
C PRO A 251 -10.50 7.07 15.59
N ARG A 252 -9.44 6.50 16.17
CA ARG A 252 -8.45 5.68 15.45
C ARG A 252 -8.51 4.24 15.94
N MET A 253 -8.33 3.29 15.04
CA MET A 253 -8.24 1.87 15.37
C MET A 253 -6.78 1.51 15.68
N ASP A 254 -6.24 2.09 16.74
CA ASP A 254 -4.89 1.82 17.23
C ASP A 254 -4.88 1.63 18.75
N VAL A 255 -3.85 0.93 19.25
CA VAL A 255 -3.60 0.73 20.68
C VAL A 255 -2.13 0.99 20.95
N TRP A 256 -1.85 1.81 21.96
CA TRP A 256 -0.51 2.05 22.48
C TRP A 256 -0.29 1.19 23.71
N TYR A 257 0.81 0.44 23.74
CA TYR A 257 1.14 -0.45 24.85
C TYR A 257 2.64 -0.46 25.14
N ILE A 258 3.00 -0.91 26.33
CA ILE A 258 4.39 -1.18 26.72
C ILE A 258 4.62 -2.68 26.57
N GLY A 259 5.49 -3.08 25.65
CA GLY A 259 5.95 -4.46 25.51
C GLY A 259 7.10 -4.76 26.47
N PHE A 260 7.02 -5.84 27.24
CA PHE A 260 8.11 -6.32 28.07
C PHE A 260 8.83 -7.45 27.35
N ASN A 261 10.12 -7.29 27.08
CA ASN A 261 10.94 -8.42 26.66
C ASN A 261 11.08 -9.37 27.86
N VAL A 262 10.61 -10.60 27.69
CA VAL A 262 10.64 -11.64 28.75
C VAL A 262 11.80 -12.62 28.57
N GLU A 263 12.70 -12.33 27.63
CA GLU A 263 13.99 -13.01 27.41
C GLU A 263 15.19 -12.15 27.84
#